data_AF-A0A966S662-F1
#
_entry.id   AF-A0A966S662-F1
#
_cell.length_a   1.000
_cell.length_b   1.000
_cell.length_c   1.000
_cell.angle_alpha   90.00
_cell.angle_beta   90.00
_cell.angle_gamma   90.00
#
_symmetry.space_group_name_H-M   'P 1'
#
loop_
_entity.id
_entity.type
_entity.pdbx_description
1 polymer ?
#
loop_
_entity_poly.entity_id
_entity_poly.type
_entity_poly.pdbx_seq_one_letter_code
_entity_poly.pdbx_strand_id
1 'polypeptide(L)'
;QYHYPAIDVLSSASRILSHVCSKEQMELIGKIREVLANYKKNELLIRIGEYKPGSDKAADYAIKYIDRVQRFLKQGVTEKSTYEETLQQLRALFR
;
A
#
# COMPACT_ATOMS: atom_id res chain seq x y z
N GLN A 1 12.84 11.18 -0.34
CA GLN A 1 11.59 10.93 0.42
C GLN A 1 11.96 10.18 1.68
N TYR A 2 11.55 10.64 2.87
CA TYR A 2 11.74 9.91 4.12
C TYR A 2 10.63 8.86 4.27
N HIS A 3 11.00 7.58 4.20
CA HIS A 3 10.11 6.44 4.39
C HIS A 3 10.81 5.47 5.36
N TYR A 4 10.28 5.37 6.58
CA TYR A 4 10.80 4.51 7.61
C TYR A 4 9.65 3.68 8.22
N PRO A 5 9.82 2.37 8.41
CA PRO A 5 10.97 1.55 8.02
C PRO A 5 11.17 1.48 6.49
N ALA A 6 12.42 1.42 6.01
CA ALA A 6 12.73 1.45 4.57
C ALA A 6 12.50 0.09 3.87
N ILE A 7 11.30 -0.47 3.99
CA ILE A 7 10.93 -1.79 3.46
C ILE A 7 10.41 -1.67 2.04
N ASP A 8 11.00 -2.40 1.10
CA ASP A 8 10.40 -2.61 -0.22
C ASP A 8 9.34 -3.72 -0.14
N VAL A 9 8.08 -3.32 0.03
CA VAL A 9 6.94 -4.24 0.16
C VAL A 9 6.76 -5.09 -1.10
N LEU A 10 7.00 -4.55 -2.30
CA LEU A 10 6.80 -5.29 -3.55
C LEU A 10 7.83 -6.41 -3.70
N SER A 11 9.07 -6.15 -3.26
CA SER A 11 10.18 -7.11 -3.25
C SER A 11 10.18 -8.04 -2.02
N SER A 12 9.35 -7.76 -1.01
CA SER A 12 9.24 -8.57 0.22
C SER A 12 8.10 -9.58 0.14
N ALA A 13 8.31 -10.76 0.74
CA ALA A 13 7.30 -11.81 0.82
C ALA A 13 7.43 -12.61 2.14
N SER A 14 6.29 -13.02 2.70
CA SER A 14 6.22 -13.98 3.81
C SER A 14 5.68 -15.31 3.28
N ARG A 15 6.45 -16.40 3.48
CA ARG A 15 6.12 -17.74 2.96
C ARG A 15 4.95 -18.41 3.67
N ILE A 16 4.61 -17.94 4.87
CA ILE A 16 3.53 -18.51 5.70
C ILE A 16 2.27 -17.64 5.70
N LEU A 17 2.26 -16.51 4.98
CA LEU A 17 1.19 -15.52 5.00
C LEU A 17 -0.20 -16.17 4.79
N SER A 18 -0.32 -17.07 3.82
CA SER A 18 -1.56 -17.77 3.50
C SER A 18 -2.07 -18.72 4.59
N HIS A 19 -1.21 -19.12 5.53
CA HIS A 19 -1.54 -20.03 6.61
C HIS A 19 -1.94 -19.30 7.90
N VAL A 20 -1.54 -18.03 8.04
CA VAL A 20 -1.73 -17.26 9.28
C VAL A 20 -2.69 -16.08 9.11
N CYS A 21 -2.96 -15.66 7.87
CA CYS A 21 -3.87 -14.57 7.58
C CYS A 21 -5.27 -15.05 7.23
N SER A 22 -6.29 -14.30 7.67
CA SER A 22 -7.67 -14.51 7.22
C SER A 22 -7.83 -14.13 5.74
N LYS A 23 -8.91 -14.62 5.11
CA LYS A 23 -9.25 -14.25 3.73
C LYS A 23 -9.37 -12.72 3.55
N GLU A 24 -10.01 -12.05 4.49
CA GLU A 24 -10.15 -10.58 4.51
C GLU A 24 -8.78 -9.89 4.54
N GLN A 25 -7.86 -10.35 5.38
CA GLN A 25 -6.50 -9.82 5.46
C GLN A 25 -5.75 -10.02 4.14
N MET A 26 -5.85 -11.20 3.54
CA MET A 26 -5.23 -11.51 2.25
C MET A 26 -5.74 -10.59 1.13
N GLU A 27 -7.04 -10.32 1.09
CA GLU A 27 -7.64 -9.39 0.12
C GLU A 27 -7.13 -7.96 0.31
N LEU A 28 -7.07 -7.48 1.56
CA LEU A 28 -6.56 -6.13 1.88
C LEU A 28 -5.06 -5.99 1.54
N ILE A 29 -4.25 -7.01 1.84
CA ILE A 29 -2.83 -7.07 1.47
C ILE A 29 -2.69 -7.03 -0.06
N GLY A 30 -3.52 -7.78 -0.79
CA GLY A 30 -3.56 -7.75 -2.25
C GLY A 30 -3.82 -6.36 -2.80
N LYS A 31 -4.84 -5.65 -2.27
CA LYS A 31 -5.17 -4.27 -2.67
C LYS A 31 -4.03 -3.29 -2.40
N ILE A 32 -3.33 -3.40 -1.28
CA ILE A 32 -2.14 -2.58 -1.00
C ILE A 32 -1.06 -2.82 -2.06
N ARG A 33 -0.75 -4.08 -2.36
CA ARG A 33 0.28 -4.43 -3.36
C ARG A 33 -0.11 -3.95 -4.75
N GLU A 34 -1.39 -4.04 -5.11
CA GLU A 34 -1.92 -3.52 -6.37
C GLU A 34 -1.73 -2.00 -6.49
N VAL A 35 -2.09 -1.24 -5.44
CA VAL A 35 -1.87 0.22 -5.40
C VAL A 35 -0.39 0.55 -5.58
N LEU A 36 0.50 -0.11 -4.83
CA LEU A 36 1.94 0.14 -4.92
C LEU A 36 2.50 -0.18 -6.31
N ALA A 37 2.09 -1.32 -6.90
CA ALA A 37 2.57 -1.74 -8.21
C ALA A 37 2.10 -0.81 -9.33
N ASN A 38 0.81 -0.46 -9.34
CA ASN A 38 0.22 0.41 -10.35
C ASN A 38 0.75 1.85 -10.23
N TYR A 39 0.97 2.35 -9.00
CA TYR A 39 1.62 3.63 -8.79
C TYR A 39 3.06 3.61 -9.32
N LYS A 40 3.86 2.60 -8.95
CA LYS A 40 5.25 2.45 -9.41
C LYS A 40 5.36 2.39 -10.93
N LYS A 41 4.45 1.68 -11.60
CA LYS A 41 4.38 1.60 -13.07
C LYS A 41 4.17 2.97 -13.73
N ASN A 42 3.36 3.82 -13.13
CA ASN A 42 2.98 5.13 -13.68
C ASN A 42 3.73 6.30 -13.05
N GLU A 43 4.65 6.03 -12.13
CA GLU A 43 5.33 7.03 -11.30
C GLU A 43 6.03 8.09 -12.13
N LEU A 44 6.69 7.69 -13.22
CA LEU A 44 7.36 8.64 -14.11
C LEU A 44 6.37 9.63 -14.73
N LEU A 45 5.28 9.13 -15.32
CA LEU A 45 4.25 9.96 -15.97
C LEU A 45 3.59 10.92 -14.96
N ILE A 46 3.34 10.44 -13.74
CA ILE A 46 2.78 11.24 -12.66
C ILE A 46 3.77 12.35 -12.25
N ARG A 47 5.05 12.01 -12.09
CA ARG A 47 6.09 12.97 -11.65
C ARG A 47 6.36 14.07 -12.67
N ILE A 48 6.29 13.77 -13.96
CA ILE A 48 6.49 14.78 -15.03
C ILE A 48 5.19 15.53 -15.38
N GLY A 49 4.06 15.18 -14.74
CA GLY A 49 2.76 15.85 -14.97
C GLY A 49 2.01 15.40 -16.23
N GLU A 50 2.48 14.35 -16.91
CA GLU A 50 1.89 13.85 -18.17
C GLU A 50 0.82 12.77 -17.95
N TYR A 51 0.56 12.36 -16.70
CA TYR A 51 -0.50 11.42 -16.40
C TYR A 51 -1.89 12.06 -16.60
N LYS A 52 -2.73 11.44 -17.43
CA LYS A 52 -4.10 11.88 -17.70
C LYS A 52 -5.10 11.04 -16.91
N PRO A 53 -5.90 11.64 -16.00
CA PRO A 53 -6.95 10.92 -15.28
C PRO A 53 -7.92 10.23 -16.25
N GLY A 54 -8.35 9.01 -15.91
CA GLY A 54 -9.26 8.20 -16.73
C GLY A 54 -8.59 7.41 -17.85
N SER A 55 -7.29 7.59 -18.09
CA SER A 55 -6.54 6.83 -19.11
C SER A 55 -6.26 5.38 -18.70
N ASP A 56 -6.12 5.13 -17.40
CA ASP A 56 -5.90 3.81 -16.83
C ASP A 56 -6.58 3.75 -15.45
N LYS A 57 -7.67 2.98 -15.35
CA LYS A 57 -8.44 2.82 -14.12
C LYS A 57 -7.61 2.30 -12.95
N ALA A 58 -6.61 1.45 -13.22
CA ALA A 58 -5.74 0.88 -12.20
C ALA A 58 -4.75 1.93 -11.67
N ALA A 59 -4.25 2.79 -12.56
CA ALA A 59 -3.42 3.93 -12.18
C ALA A 59 -4.22 5.00 -11.43
N ASP A 60 -5.45 5.30 -11.87
CA ASP A 60 -6.36 6.21 -11.16
C ASP A 60 -6.65 5.70 -9.74
N TYR A 61 -6.94 4.41 -9.62
CA TYR A 61 -7.14 3.74 -8.33
C TYR A 61 -5.88 3.86 -7.45
N ALA A 62 -4.70 3.61 -8.02
CA ALA A 62 -3.45 3.73 -7.29
C ALA A 62 -3.19 5.17 -6.82
N ILE A 63 -3.37 6.16 -7.68
CA ILE A 63 -3.21 7.59 -7.34
C ILE A 63 -4.18 7.99 -6.22
N LYS A 64 -5.41 7.49 -6.24
CA LYS A 64 -6.40 7.77 -5.20
C LYS A 64 -5.98 7.26 -3.81
N TYR A 65 -5.32 6.11 -3.74
CA TYR A 65 -5.03 5.43 -2.47
C TYR A 65 -3.56 5.47 -2.04
N ILE A 66 -2.62 5.86 -2.93
CA ILE A 66 -1.18 5.78 -2.66
C ILE A 66 -0.79 6.52 -1.39
N ASP A 67 -1.32 7.71 -1.14
CA ASP A 67 -0.99 8.49 0.05
C ASP A 67 -1.45 7.83 1.34
N ARG A 68 -2.63 7.20 1.33
CA ARG A 68 -3.14 6.45 2.50
C ARG A 68 -2.28 5.21 2.76
N VAL A 69 -1.96 4.46 1.71
CA VAL A 69 -1.11 3.27 1.78
C VAL A 69 0.29 3.63 2.26
N GLN A 70 0.91 4.67 1.71
CA GLN A 70 2.25 5.10 2.12
C GLN A 70 2.30 5.59 3.56
N ARG A 71 1.23 6.22 4.08
CA ARG A 71 1.15 6.57 5.50
C ARG A 71 1.08 5.34 6.39
N PHE A 72 0.25 4.36 6.04
CA PHE A 72 0.13 3.10 6.79
C PHE A 72 1.44 2.31 6.85
N LEU A 73 2.25 2.38 5.80
CA LEU A 73 3.54 1.68 5.75
C LEU A 73 4.67 2.41 6.49
N LYS A 74 4.44 3.66 6.94
CA LYS A 74 5.39 4.41 7.74
C LYS A 74 5.06 4.26 9.21
N GLN A 75 6.10 4.05 10.02
CA GLN A 75 5.97 3.93 11.46
C GLN A 75 7.23 4.48 12.11
N GLY A 76 7.11 5.36 13.09
CA GLY A 76 8.24 5.91 13.84
C GLY A 76 9.01 4.84 14.64
N VAL A 77 10.29 5.09 14.94
CA VAL A 77 11.16 4.13 15.66
C VAL A 77 10.58 3.73 17.03
N THR A 78 9.95 4.68 17.72
CA THR A 78 9.33 4.49 19.04
C THR A 78 7.81 4.28 18.95
N GLU A 79 7.24 4.38 17.75
CA GLU A 79 5.81 4.18 17.53
C GLU A 79 5.49 2.70 17.64
N LYS A 80 4.43 2.38 18.37
CA LYS A 80 3.96 1.01 18.57
C LYS A 80 2.51 0.93 18.14
N SER A 81 2.16 -0.22 17.59
CA SER A 81 0.79 -0.57 17.24
C SER A 81 0.58 -2.02 17.67
N THR A 82 -0.54 -2.29 18.33
CA THR A 82 -0.99 -3.64 18.60
C THR A 82 -1.44 -4.32 17.31
N TYR A 83 -1.62 -5.64 17.37
CA TYR A 83 -2.16 -6.39 16.23
C TYR A 83 -3.56 -5.89 15.86
N GLU A 84 -4.41 -5.68 16.85
CA GLU A 84 -5.79 -5.21 16.69
C GLU A 84 -5.85 -3.81 16.08
N GLU A 85 -5.03 -2.87 16.56
CA GLU A 85 -4.93 -1.51 16.01
C GLU A 85 -4.46 -1.56 14.55
N THR A 86 -3.43 -2.35 14.25
CA THR A 86 -2.90 -2.52 12.89
C THR A 86 -3.97 -3.07 11.95
N LEU A 87 -4.77 -4.05 12.39
CA LEU A 87 -5.86 -4.58 11.59
C LEU A 87 -6.99 -3.58 11.39
N GLN A 88 -7.30 -2.75 12.39
CA GLN A 88 -8.30 -1.70 12.23
C GLN A 88 -7.85 -0.66 11.19
N GLN A 89 -6.58 -0.23 11.26
CA GLN A 89 -5.99 0.68 10.28
C GLN A 89 -5.98 0.06 8.86
N LEU A 90 -5.59 -1.21 8.74
CA LEU A 90 -5.60 -1.94 7.48
C LEU A 90 -6.99 -1.96 6.83
N ARG A 91 -8.03 -2.24 7.62
CA ARG A 91 -9.43 -2.25 7.16
C ARG A 91 -9.95 -0.86 6.78
N ALA A 92 -9.41 0.20 7.38
CA ALA A 92 -9.84 1.57 7.13
C ALA A 92 -9.27 2.16 5.82
N LEU A 93 -8.20 1.58 5.25
CA LEU A 93 -7.51 2.13 4.08
C LEU A 93 -8.43 2.34 2.86
N PHE A 94 -9.30 1.36 2.60
CA PHE A 94 -10.12 1.29 1.39
C PHE A 94 -11.61 1.56 1.66
N ARG A 95 -11.92 2.11 2.84
CA ARG A 95 -13.23 2.65 3.15
C ARG A 95 -13.37 4.09 2.61
#